data_AF-A0A5J4N5D5-F1
#
_entry.id   AF-A0A5J4N5D5-F1
#
_cell.length_a   1.000
_cell.length_b   1.000
_cell.length_c   1.000
_cell.angle_alpha   90.00
_cell.angle_beta   90.00
_cell.angle_gamma   90.00
#
_symmetry.space_group_name_H-M   'P 1'
#
loop_
_entity.id
_entity.type
_entity.pdbx_description
1 polymer ?
#
loop_
_entity_poly.entity_id
_entity_poly.type
_entity_poly.pdbx_seq_one_letter_code
_entity_poly.pdbx_strand_id
1 'polypeptide(L)'
;MGKSSRDKRDIYYRLAKEEGWRARSAYKLMQIDDEFGILNSTEEDPLERVVDLCAAPGSWSQVLSKRLWEPKPPEDRVKVKIVAVDLQAMAPIPGVIQIQGDITSSQTANQIIDCFCGKLAQL
;
A
#
# COMPACT_ATOMS: atom_id res chain seq x y z
N MET A 1 -41.40 8.48 -0.49
CA MET A 1 -40.14 8.78 -1.19
C MET A 1 -38.99 8.36 -0.30
N GLY A 2 -38.45 7.15 -0.49
CA GLY A 2 -37.47 6.57 0.42
C GLY A 2 -36.16 7.35 0.42
N LYS A 3 -35.80 7.95 1.56
CA LYS A 3 -34.46 8.50 1.79
C LYS A 3 -33.48 7.33 1.79
N SER A 4 -33.00 6.98 0.59
CA SER A 4 -32.14 5.83 0.38
C SER A 4 -30.86 5.98 1.19
N SER A 5 -30.35 4.86 1.69
CA SER A 5 -29.08 4.65 2.40
C SER A 5 -27.84 5.28 1.77
N ARG A 6 -27.95 5.90 0.59
CA ARG A 6 -26.89 6.68 -0.07
C ARG A 6 -26.45 7.91 0.72
N ASP A 7 -27.35 8.57 1.45
CA ASP A 7 -27.07 9.82 2.21
C ASP A 7 -26.37 9.59 3.55
N LYS A 8 -26.33 8.36 4.04
CA LYS A 8 -25.60 7.98 5.27
C LYS A 8 -24.19 7.45 4.99
N ARG A 9 -23.74 7.46 3.73
CA ARG A 9 -22.38 7.00 3.41
C ARG A 9 -21.37 8.03 3.91
N ASP A 10 -20.47 7.52 4.74
CA ASP A 10 -19.34 8.23 5.33
C ASP A 10 -18.62 9.12 4.30
N ILE A 11 -18.26 10.34 4.71
CA ILE A 11 -17.58 11.35 3.87
C ILE A 11 -16.34 10.73 3.21
N TYR A 12 -15.54 9.95 3.94
CA TYR A 12 -14.33 9.32 3.41
C TYR A 12 -14.59 8.25 2.36
N TYR A 13 -15.78 7.65 2.33
CA TYR A 13 -16.16 6.75 1.25
C TYR A 13 -16.40 7.52 -0.06
N ARG A 14 -17.04 8.70 0.02
CA ARG A 14 -17.27 9.55 -1.16
C ARG A 14 -15.95 10.12 -1.66
N LEU A 15 -15.15 10.69 -0.76
CA LEU A 15 -13.82 11.21 -1.09
C LEU A 15 -12.93 10.14 -1.71
N ALA A 16 -12.90 8.92 -1.13
CA ALA A 16 -12.12 7.82 -1.70
C ALA A 16 -12.48 7.54 -3.16
N LYS A 17 -13.78 7.54 -3.49
CA LYS A 17 -14.23 7.34 -4.86
C LYS A 17 -13.89 8.49 -5.79
N GLU A 18 -14.05 9.73 -5.31
CA GLU A 18 -13.75 10.95 -6.06
C GLU A 18 -12.26 11.06 -6.39
N GLU A 19 -11.39 10.65 -5.45
CA GLU A 19 -9.93 10.68 -5.59
C GLU A 19 -9.33 9.38 -6.18
N GLY A 20 -10.16 8.36 -6.47
CA GLY A 20 -9.71 7.11 -7.07
C GLY A 20 -9.03 6.11 -6.12
N TRP A 21 -9.20 6.28 -4.81
CA TRP A 21 -8.81 5.29 -3.80
C TRP A 21 -9.77 4.09 -3.81
N ARG A 22 -9.22 2.88 -3.74
CA ARG A 22 -10.00 1.63 -3.73
C ARG A 22 -10.87 1.48 -2.48
N ALA A 23 -10.47 2.10 -1.37
CA ALA A 23 -11.23 2.09 -0.13
C ALA A 23 -10.92 3.32 0.74
N ARG A 24 -11.88 3.69 1.61
CA ARG A 24 -11.74 4.75 2.63
C ARG A 24 -10.61 4.52 3.64
N SER A 25 -10.08 3.31 3.74
CA SER A 25 -8.94 2.98 4.59
C SER A 25 -7.66 3.69 4.16
N ALA A 26 -7.54 4.15 2.91
CA ALA A 26 -6.41 4.97 2.46
C ALA A 26 -6.19 6.19 3.37
N TYR A 27 -7.26 6.88 3.78
CA TYR A 27 -7.17 8.04 4.67
C TYR A 27 -6.58 7.71 6.04
N LYS A 28 -6.74 6.48 6.54
CA LYS A 28 -6.14 6.08 7.81
C LYS A 28 -4.61 6.09 7.71
N LEU A 29 -4.06 5.48 6.66
CA LEU A 29 -2.61 5.46 6.47
C LEU A 29 -2.07 6.87 6.19
N MET A 30 -2.76 7.66 5.36
CA MET A 30 -2.37 9.05 5.11
C MET A 30 -2.35 9.87 6.40
N GLN A 31 -3.38 9.78 7.25
CA GLN A 31 -3.43 10.49 8.52
C GLN A 31 -2.35 10.04 9.51
N ILE A 32 -2.10 8.72 9.60
CA ILE A 32 -1.00 8.18 10.41
C ILE A 32 0.34 8.73 9.91
N ASP A 33 0.55 8.74 8.60
CA ASP A 33 1.78 9.26 8.03
C ASP A 33 1.92 10.78 8.21
N ASP A 34 0.83 11.54 8.08
CA ASP A 34 0.85 12.99 8.30
C ASP A 34 1.16 13.35 9.77
N GLU A 35 0.79 12.49 10.72
CA GLU A 35 1.05 12.70 12.16
C GLU A 35 2.42 12.18 12.61
N PHE A 36 2.85 11.01 12.12
CA PHE A 36 4.04 10.31 12.61
C PHE A 36 5.20 10.26 11.62
N GLY A 37 4.98 10.62 10.36
CA GLY A 37 6.01 10.62 9.31
C GLY A 37 6.60 9.25 9.03
N ILE A 38 5.81 8.17 9.15
CA ILE A 38 6.29 6.78 9.02
C ILE A 38 6.72 6.41 7.60
N LEU A 39 6.30 7.18 6.59
CA LEU A 39 6.69 7.04 5.19
C LEU A 39 7.68 8.12 4.75
N ASN A 40 8.25 8.89 5.69
CA ASN A 40 9.29 9.86 5.37
C ASN A 40 10.53 9.12 4.86
N SER A 41 10.89 9.39 3.61
CA SER A 41 12.10 8.90 2.96
C SER A 41 12.97 10.09 2.61
N THR A 42 14.22 10.12 3.07
CA THR A 42 15.21 11.12 2.63
C THR A 42 16.25 10.48 1.70
N GLU A 43 17.19 11.28 1.21
CA GLU A 43 18.30 10.76 0.41
C GLU A 43 19.34 10.03 1.29
N GLU A 44 19.49 10.45 2.54
CA GLU A 44 20.41 9.86 3.51
C GLU A 44 19.84 8.59 4.18
N ASP A 45 18.52 8.53 4.38
CA ASP A 45 17.81 7.37 4.92
C ASP A 45 16.57 7.06 4.06
N PRO A 46 16.77 6.33 2.94
CA PRO A 46 15.69 6.05 2.02
C PRO A 46 14.81 4.90 2.51
N LEU A 47 13.49 5.09 2.49
CA LEU A 47 12.51 4.04 2.75
C LEU A 47 12.22 3.28 1.45
N GLU A 48 12.88 2.12 1.29
CA GLU A 48 12.89 1.38 0.03
C GLU A 48 12.18 0.03 0.11
N ARG A 49 11.96 -0.54 1.30
CA ARG A 49 11.42 -1.90 1.45
C ARG A 49 10.22 -1.89 2.39
N VAL A 50 9.02 -2.06 1.84
CA VAL A 50 7.76 -2.02 2.59
C VAL A 50 6.90 -3.24 2.30
N VAL A 51 6.27 -3.81 3.34
CA VAL A 51 5.31 -4.90 3.23
C VAL A 51 3.91 -4.47 3.69
N ASP A 52 2.90 -4.66 2.85
CA ASP A 52 1.47 -4.45 3.15
C ASP A 52 0.79 -5.81 3.31
N LEU A 53 0.47 -6.22 4.55
CA LEU A 53 -0.16 -7.50 4.85
C LEU A 53 -1.68 -7.36 4.93
N CYS A 54 -2.40 -8.37 4.42
CA CYS A 54 -3.87 -8.35 4.29
C CYS A 54 -4.34 -7.15 3.45
N ALA A 55 -3.65 -6.93 2.33
CA ALA A 55 -3.74 -5.69 1.57
C ALA A 55 -5.06 -5.54 0.78
N ALA A 56 -5.82 -6.60 0.50
CA ALA A 56 -6.97 -6.52 -0.41
C ALA A 56 -8.04 -5.55 0.12
N PRO A 57 -8.55 -4.61 -0.71
CA PRO A 57 -8.39 -4.48 -2.16
C PRO A 57 -7.18 -3.67 -2.65
N GLY A 58 -6.32 -3.18 -1.75
CA GLY A 58 -5.03 -2.54 -2.06
C GLY A 58 -4.99 -1.04 -1.76
N SER A 59 -5.86 -0.51 -0.89
CA SER A 59 -5.91 0.95 -0.65
C SER A 59 -4.66 1.49 0.04
N TRP A 60 -4.04 0.73 0.93
CA TRP A 60 -2.79 1.14 1.59
C TRP A 60 -1.61 1.01 0.63
N SER A 61 -1.52 -0.09 -0.11
CA SER A 61 -0.62 -0.25 -1.26
C SER A 61 -0.68 0.91 -2.28
N GLN A 62 -1.86 1.48 -2.56
CA GLN A 62 -1.95 2.69 -3.40
C GLN A 62 -1.27 3.90 -2.75
N VAL A 63 -1.46 4.10 -1.44
CA VAL A 63 -0.83 5.20 -0.69
C VAL A 63 0.69 5.02 -0.68
N LEU A 64 1.17 3.80 -0.41
CA LEU A 64 2.60 3.46 -0.42
C LEU A 64 3.22 3.76 -1.79
N SER A 65 2.59 3.32 -2.88
CA SER A 65 3.06 3.61 -4.24
C SER A 65 3.13 5.12 -4.50
N LYS A 66 2.09 5.87 -4.11
CA LYS A 66 2.03 7.32 -4.29
C LYS A 66 3.02 8.12 -3.46
N ARG A 67 3.40 7.65 -2.26
CA ARG A 67 4.35 8.35 -1.40
C ARG A 67 5.80 7.93 -1.64
N LEU A 68 6.06 6.66 -1.99
CA LEU A 68 7.42 6.11 -2.05
C LEU A 68 7.92 5.85 -3.48
N TRP A 69 7.03 5.49 -4.41
CA TRP A 69 7.43 5.03 -5.74
C TRP A 69 7.15 6.04 -6.85
N GLU A 70 5.93 6.57 -6.95
CA GLU A 70 5.53 7.55 -7.98
C GLU A 70 6.43 8.81 -7.99
N PRO A 71 6.82 9.40 -6.84
CA PRO A 71 7.63 10.62 -6.80
C PRO A 71 9.08 10.41 -7.23
N LYS A 72 9.59 9.17 -7.18
CA LYS A 72 10.98 8.86 -7.55
C LYS A 72 11.16 8.89 -9.08
N PRO A 73 12.32 9.37 -9.57
CA PRO A 73 12.63 9.32 -11.00
C PRO A 73 12.71 7.86 -11.48
N PRO A 74 12.46 7.58 -12.77
CA PRO A 74 12.37 6.21 -13.31
C PRO A 74 13.56 5.32 -12.95
N GLU A 75 14.77 5.87 -12.93
CA GLU A 75 16.02 5.20 -12.58
C GLU A 75 16.08 4.75 -11.11
N ASP A 76 15.42 5.47 -10.20
CA ASP A 76 15.43 5.17 -8.77
C ASP A 76 14.23 4.31 -8.33
N ARG A 77 13.16 4.26 -9.14
CA ARG A 77 11.98 3.42 -8.88
C ARG A 77 12.31 1.93 -8.72
N VAL A 78 13.42 1.46 -9.29
CA VAL A 78 13.88 0.07 -9.15
C VAL A 78 14.33 -0.26 -7.72
N LYS A 79 14.78 0.75 -6.97
CA LYS A 79 15.26 0.61 -5.59
C LYS A 79 14.10 0.40 -4.62
N VAL A 80 12.96 1.02 -4.89
CA VAL A 80 11.75 0.90 -4.06
C VAL A 80 11.02 -0.41 -4.37
N LYS A 81 10.82 -1.22 -3.33
CA LYS A 81 10.13 -2.51 -3.33
C LYS A 81 8.97 -2.43 -2.33
N ILE A 82 7.76 -2.37 -2.87
CA ILE A 82 6.52 -2.49 -2.09
C ILE A 82 5.94 -3.87 -2.37
N VAL A 83 5.78 -4.69 -1.35
CA VAL A 83 5.24 -6.05 -1.45
C VAL A 83 3.90 -6.10 -0.73
N ALA A 84 2.82 -6.40 -1.46
CA ALA A 84 1.47 -6.51 -0.91
C ALA A 84 1.03 -7.97 -0.90
N VAL A 85 0.52 -8.45 0.23
CA VAL A 85 0.17 -9.84 0.45
C VAL A 85 -1.28 -9.96 0.91
N ASP A 86 -2.04 -10.83 0.26
CA ASP A 86 -3.40 -11.17 0.70
C ASP A 86 -3.79 -12.57 0.18
N LEU A 87 -4.77 -13.21 0.82
CA LEU A 87 -5.38 -14.44 0.31
C LEU A 87 -6.24 -14.16 -0.95
N GLN A 88 -6.82 -12.97 -1.02
CA GLN A 88 -7.65 -12.51 -2.11
C GLN A 88 -6.81 -11.84 -3.21
N ALA A 89 -7.16 -12.12 -4.46
CA ALA A 89 -6.58 -11.43 -5.59
C ALA A 89 -6.92 -9.93 -5.56
N MET A 90 -5.98 -9.10 -6.00
CA MET A 90 -6.14 -7.66 -6.13
C MET A 90 -5.88 -7.23 -7.57
N ALA A 91 -6.51 -6.14 -8.00
CA ALA A 91 -6.11 -5.50 -9.25
C ALA A 91 -4.67 -4.95 -9.13
N PRO A 92 -3.87 -4.95 -10.21
CA PRO A 92 -2.48 -4.47 -10.17
C PRO A 92 -2.41 -3.00 -9.75
N ILE A 93 -1.34 -2.63 -9.03
CA ILE A 93 -1.02 -1.25 -8.63
C ILE A 93 0.40 -0.96 -9.12
N PRO A 94 0.65 0.15 -9.83
CA PRO A 94 2.01 0.51 -10.26
C PRO A 94 2.99 0.54 -9.09
N GLY A 95 4.19 -0.01 -9.28
CA GLY A 95 5.23 -0.04 -8.25
C GLY A 95 5.00 -1.03 -7.11
N VAL A 96 3.93 -1.83 -7.14
CA VAL A 96 3.61 -2.81 -6.09
C VAL A 96 3.72 -4.24 -6.64
N ILE A 97 4.54 -5.05 -5.97
CA ILE A 97 4.60 -6.50 -6.19
C ILE A 97 3.47 -7.13 -5.38
N GLN A 98 2.60 -7.90 -6.02
CA GLN A 98 1.45 -8.51 -5.37
C GLN A 98 1.64 -10.02 -5.25
N ILE A 99 1.59 -10.53 -4.02
CA ILE A 99 1.66 -11.96 -3.72
C ILE A 99 0.28 -12.38 -3.22
N GLN A 100 -0.36 -13.30 -3.94
CA GLN A 100 -1.56 -13.95 -3.43
C GLN A 100 -1.13 -15.17 -2.60
N GLY A 101 -1.24 -15.08 -1.27
CA GLY A 101 -0.71 -16.08 -0.37
C GLY A 101 -1.16 -15.91 1.08
N ASP A 102 -1.01 -16.99 1.85
CA ASP A 102 -1.28 -17.01 3.28
C ASP A 102 -0.07 -16.46 4.05
N ILE A 103 -0.28 -15.42 4.84
CA ILE A 103 0.79 -14.78 5.64
C ILE A 103 1.37 -15.71 6.73
N THR A 104 0.66 -16.78 7.09
CA THR A 104 1.13 -17.80 8.05
C THR A 104 1.99 -18.88 7.39
N SER A 105 2.03 -18.93 6.05
CA SER A 105 2.81 -19.91 5.29
C SER A 105 4.26 -19.49 5.14
N SER A 106 5.19 -20.41 5.43
CA SER A 106 6.62 -20.21 5.18
C SER A 106 6.93 -19.95 3.71
N GLN A 107 6.11 -20.48 2.78
CA GLN A 107 6.28 -20.21 1.35
C GLN A 107 6.08 -18.73 1.02
N THR A 108 5.01 -18.12 1.53
CA THR A 108 4.72 -16.70 1.35
C THR A 108 5.83 -15.84 1.97
N ALA A 109 6.28 -16.20 3.19
CA ALA A 109 7.38 -15.52 3.84
C ALA A 109 8.67 -15.55 2.99
N ASN A 110 9.02 -16.71 2.43
CA ASN A 110 10.19 -16.86 1.55
C ASN A 110 10.04 -16.00 0.28
N GLN A 111 8.87 -15.95 -0.33
CA GLN A 111 8.62 -15.09 -1.50
C GLN A 111 8.82 -13.61 -1.19
N ILE A 112 8.41 -13.14 0.00
CA ILE A 112 8.64 -11.76 0.44
C ILE A 112 10.15 -11.50 0.62
N ILE A 113 10.87 -12.42 1.28
CA ILE A 113 12.32 -12.32 1.50
C ILE A 113 13.08 -12.24 0.17
N ASP A 114 12.68 -13.05 -0.81
CA ASP A 114 13.28 -13.07 -2.14
C ASP A 114 13.07 -11.73 -2.88
N CYS A 115 11.90 -11.09 -2.71
CA CYS A 115 11.62 -9.77 -3.28
C CYS A 115 12.58 -8.67 -2.76
N PHE A 116 13.09 -8.83 -1.54
CA PHE A 116 14.04 -7.91 -0.91
C PHE A 116 15.49 -8.38 -0.99
N CYS A 117 15.78 -9.43 -1.76
CA CYS A 117 17.12 -10.01 -1.89
C CYS A 117 17.73 -10.39 -0.52
N GLY A 118 16.93 -10.92 0.39
CA GLY A 118 17.38 -11.33 1.74
C GLY A 118 17.49 -10.18 2.76
N LYS A 119 17.21 -8.92 2.38
CA LYS A 119 17.18 -7.79 3.33
C LYS A 119 15.86 -7.74 4.09
N LEU A 120 15.91 -7.20 5.31
CA LEU A 120 14.72 -6.95 6.11
C LEU A 120 13.88 -5.82 5.49
N ALA A 121 12.56 -5.94 5.64
CA ALA A 121 11.64 -4.83 5.44
C ALA A 121 11.94 -3.71 6.42
N GLN A 122 11.83 -2.46 5.97
CA GLN A 122 11.95 -1.27 6.82
C GLN A 122 10.61 -0.90 7.43
N LEU A 123 9.51 -1.26 6.75
CA LEU A 123 8.14 -1.09 7.19
C LEU A 123 7.28 -2.30 6.82
#